data_AF-A0A0F2PHZ3-F1
#
_entry.id   AF-A0A0F2PHZ3-F1
#
_cell.length_a   1.000
_cell.length_b   1.000
_cell.length_c   1.000
_cell.angle_alpha   90.00
_cell.angle_beta   90.00
_cell.angle_gamma   90.00
#
_symmetry.space_group_name_H-M   'P 1'
#
loop_
_entity.id
_entity.type
_entity.pdbx_description
1 polymer ?
#
loop_
_entity_poly.entity_id
_entity_poly.type
_entity_poly.pdbx_seq_one_letter_code
_entity_poly.pdbx_strand_id
1 'polypeptide(L)'
;MRFNIHNLSAADPAGVREELAKIGADSAGAALMETKALHRLIKIYDLSPKQANIIKQEMLGKGGDAAVTRGTVDSSVERTDVLMMGTEKQYRAVIKKLRMQPFGLARLAGQLEEMLSNLRGRKPRTLECQGKKIILGERTLVMGILNLTPDSFSDGGKYGNTETALAHARRMEAEGVDIIDVGGESTRPGYAPVGMEEELDRVLPVLRALLREVNVPVSIDTTKAEVARRALEEGVHIVNDQWALRADPALAPLCAEYGVPLVMMHNQRGTEYRDLMGDMVRYFEESIEVAVSAGVPRYNIIIDPGIGFGKTVEQNIEVMRRMRELACLGLPVLLGTSRKSLIGKTLNLPSEQRIEGTGATVALGIVNGADIVRVHDVKEMVRVARMTDAMVRN
;
A
#
# COMPACT_ATOMS: atom_id res chain seq x y z
N MET A 1 -5.22 2.59 50.40
CA MET A 1 -4.32 2.97 49.29
C MET A 1 -5.11 2.82 47.99
N ARG A 2 -5.20 3.85 47.13
CA ARG A 2 -5.84 3.74 45.80
C ARG A 2 -4.75 3.74 44.75
N PHE A 3 -4.77 2.76 43.84
CA PHE A 3 -3.85 2.70 42.71
C PHE A 3 -4.43 3.49 41.53
N ASN A 4 -3.59 4.24 40.82
CA ASN A 4 -3.96 4.89 39.56
C ASN A 4 -3.51 4.00 38.40
N ILE A 5 -4.46 3.51 37.60
CA ILE A 5 -4.22 2.52 36.55
C ILE A 5 -4.85 3.04 35.26
N HIS A 6 -4.10 3.00 34.16
CA HIS A 6 -4.60 3.27 32.81
C HIS A 6 -3.93 2.35 31.80
N ASN A 7 -4.53 2.21 30.60
CA ASN A 7 -3.97 1.40 29.51
C ASN A 7 -3.18 2.27 28.54
N LEU A 8 -1.97 1.85 28.17
CA LEU A 8 -1.12 2.52 27.19
C LEU A 8 -1.36 1.96 25.77
N SER A 9 -1.22 2.81 24.75
CA SER A 9 -1.40 2.45 23.33
C SER A 9 -0.09 2.41 22.53
N ALA A 10 1.06 2.27 23.20
CA ALA A 10 2.37 2.24 22.54
C ALA A 10 2.46 1.05 21.56
N ALA A 11 2.38 1.35 20.26
CA ALA A 11 2.27 0.35 19.19
C ALA A 11 3.62 0.06 18.49
N ASP A 12 4.65 0.85 18.79
CA ASP A 12 5.95 0.80 18.11
C ASP A 12 7.15 0.89 19.09
N PRO A 13 8.36 0.56 18.61
CA PRO A 13 9.60 0.67 19.39
C PRO A 13 9.83 2.01 20.09
N ALA A 14 9.49 3.14 19.45
CA ALA A 14 9.81 4.46 19.97
C ALA A 14 8.91 4.80 21.16
N GLY A 15 7.60 4.61 21.01
CA GLY A 15 6.64 4.83 22.10
C GLY A 15 6.91 3.95 23.31
N VAL A 16 7.29 2.67 23.11
CA VAL A 16 7.66 1.79 24.23
C VAL A 16 8.90 2.32 24.97
N ARG A 17 9.94 2.75 24.26
CA ARG A 17 11.14 3.31 24.89
C ARG A 17 10.85 4.61 25.64
N GLU A 18 9.97 5.45 25.11
CA GLU A 18 9.53 6.68 25.77
C GLU A 18 8.82 6.38 27.11
N GLU A 19 7.89 5.44 27.12
CA GLU A 19 7.18 5.05 28.35
C GLU A 19 8.13 4.39 29.38
N LEU A 20 9.10 3.59 28.92
CA LEU A 20 10.15 3.04 29.80
C LEU A 20 11.03 4.16 30.40
N ALA A 21 11.35 5.20 29.63
CA ALA A 21 12.09 6.34 30.12
C ALA A 21 11.29 7.16 31.16
N LYS A 22 9.98 7.33 30.96
CA LYS A 22 9.08 8.06 31.89
C LYS A 22 9.05 7.45 33.30
N ILE A 23 9.27 6.14 33.42
CA ILE A 23 9.36 5.44 34.72
C ILE A 23 10.80 5.37 35.28
N GLY A 24 11.78 5.99 34.62
CA GLY A 24 13.16 6.03 35.06
C GLY A 24 13.98 4.77 34.74
N ALA A 25 13.59 3.97 33.75
CA ALA A 25 14.39 2.82 33.33
C ALA A 25 15.70 3.28 32.66
N ASP A 26 16.80 2.58 32.92
CA ASP A 26 18.07 2.80 32.24
C ASP A 26 17.95 2.56 30.72
N SER A 27 18.69 3.35 29.94
CA SER A 27 18.66 3.33 28.47
C SER A 27 19.03 1.97 27.86
N ALA A 28 20.03 1.27 28.39
CA ALA A 28 20.42 -0.05 27.90
C ALA A 28 19.39 -1.11 28.30
N GLY A 29 18.84 -1.01 29.51
CA GLY A 29 17.73 -1.84 29.96
C GLY A 29 16.48 -1.66 29.09
N ALA A 30 16.14 -0.41 28.75
CA ALA A 30 14.98 -0.07 27.93
C ALA A 30 15.08 -0.66 26.51
N ALA A 31 16.26 -0.57 25.89
CA ALA A 31 16.51 -1.17 24.57
C ALA A 31 16.29 -2.69 24.56
N LEU A 32 16.66 -3.40 25.64
CA LEU A 32 16.42 -4.84 25.78
C LEU A 32 14.95 -5.17 26.07
N MET A 33 14.26 -4.33 26.85
CA MET A 33 12.87 -4.53 27.24
C MET A 33 11.88 -4.21 26.12
N GLU A 34 12.21 -3.31 25.21
CA GLU A 34 11.34 -2.90 24.10
C GLU A 34 10.76 -4.08 23.32
N THR A 35 11.61 -5.04 22.95
CA THR A 35 11.20 -6.24 22.21
C THR A 35 10.27 -7.18 22.98
N LYS A 36 10.11 -6.99 24.29
CA LYS A 36 9.18 -7.74 25.15
C LYS A 36 7.81 -7.07 25.27
N ALA A 37 7.70 -5.78 24.95
CA ALA A 37 6.42 -5.05 25.00
C ALA A 37 5.65 -5.16 23.68
N LEU A 38 6.34 -5.42 22.56
CA LEU A 38 5.73 -5.48 21.24
C LEU A 38 5.19 -6.88 20.95
N HIS A 39 3.90 -7.08 21.20
CA HIS A 39 3.18 -8.30 20.84
C HIS A 39 2.79 -8.31 19.36
N ARG A 40 2.85 -9.49 18.73
CA ARG A 40 2.47 -9.72 17.33
C ARG A 40 1.61 -10.97 17.20
N LEU A 41 0.57 -10.84 16.40
CA LEU A 41 -0.30 -11.92 15.97
C LEU A 41 0.02 -12.22 14.50
N ILE A 42 0.57 -13.40 14.22
CA ILE A 42 1.08 -13.74 12.87
C ILE A 42 0.38 -15.00 12.41
N LYS A 43 -0.30 -14.92 11.26
CA LYS A 43 -0.93 -16.08 10.62
C LYS A 43 -0.07 -16.58 9.47
N ILE A 44 0.21 -17.87 9.47
CA ILE A 44 0.90 -18.56 8.38
C ILE A 44 -0.09 -19.55 7.77
N TYR A 45 -0.26 -19.47 6.46
CA TYR A 45 -1.25 -20.26 5.74
C TYR A 45 -0.62 -21.53 5.19
N ASP A 46 -1.46 -22.54 5.04
CA ASP A 46 -1.18 -23.71 4.22
C ASP A 46 0.16 -24.38 4.57
N LEU A 47 0.26 -24.90 5.80
CA LEU A 47 1.40 -25.69 6.26
C LEU A 47 1.03 -27.17 6.37
N SER A 48 2.04 -28.04 6.21
CA SER A 48 1.88 -29.44 6.58
C SER A 48 1.76 -29.59 8.10
N PRO A 49 1.10 -30.65 8.61
CA PRO A 49 1.02 -30.91 10.05
C PRO A 49 2.39 -30.96 10.73
N LYS A 50 3.41 -31.50 10.04
CA LYS A 50 4.80 -31.56 10.54
C LYS A 50 5.38 -30.17 10.77
N GLN A 51 5.25 -29.27 9.79
CA GLN A 51 5.70 -27.88 9.93
C GLN A 51 4.95 -27.16 11.06
N ALA A 52 3.63 -27.30 11.11
CA ALA A 52 2.78 -26.65 12.10
C ALA A 52 3.07 -27.11 13.54
N ASN A 53 3.28 -28.43 13.75
CA ASN A 53 3.66 -28.97 15.05
C ASN A 53 5.03 -28.45 15.52
N ILE A 54 6.02 -28.36 14.62
CA ILE A 54 7.33 -27.78 14.96
C ILE A 54 7.17 -26.31 15.37
N ILE A 55 6.45 -25.50 14.59
CA ILE A 55 6.24 -24.08 14.90
C ILE A 55 5.54 -23.92 16.26
N LYS A 56 4.49 -24.71 16.51
CA LYS A 56 3.76 -24.68 17.77
C LYS A 56 4.65 -25.06 18.96
N GLN A 57 5.43 -26.13 18.84
CA GLN A 57 6.36 -26.56 19.88
C GLN A 57 7.44 -25.50 20.16
N GLU A 58 8.00 -24.89 19.11
CA GLU A 58 9.01 -23.84 19.28
C GLU A 58 8.42 -22.59 19.92
N MET A 59 7.20 -22.16 19.55
CA MET A 59 6.52 -21.03 20.19
C MET A 59 6.30 -21.26 21.68
N LEU A 60 5.71 -22.40 22.05
CA LEU A 60 5.50 -22.80 23.44
C LEU A 60 6.84 -22.87 24.20
N GLY A 61 7.88 -23.44 23.58
CA GLY A 61 9.23 -23.54 24.13
C GLY A 61 9.98 -22.21 24.27
N LYS A 62 9.43 -21.09 23.79
CA LYS A 62 9.93 -19.72 24.04
C LYS A 62 8.95 -18.87 24.86
N GLY A 63 7.87 -19.47 25.36
CA GLY A 63 6.84 -18.81 26.17
C GLY A 63 5.84 -17.97 25.36
N GLY A 64 5.82 -18.11 24.04
CA GLY A 64 4.71 -17.64 23.20
C GLY A 64 3.67 -18.76 23.04
N ASP A 65 2.71 -18.55 22.15
CA ASP A 65 1.68 -19.53 21.83
C ASP A 65 1.50 -19.68 20.31
N ALA A 66 0.91 -20.79 19.89
CA ALA A 66 0.43 -20.97 18.53
C ALA A 66 -0.80 -21.87 18.48
N ALA A 67 -1.85 -21.37 17.82
CA ALA A 67 -3.05 -22.14 17.53
C ALA A 67 -2.95 -22.82 16.17
N VAL A 68 -3.45 -24.06 16.09
CA VAL A 68 -3.49 -24.91 14.90
C VAL A 68 -4.81 -25.69 14.86
N THR A 69 -5.20 -26.21 13.70
CA THR A 69 -6.40 -27.05 13.58
C THR A 69 -6.26 -28.34 14.40
N ARG A 70 -7.37 -28.87 14.94
CA ARG A 70 -7.39 -30.06 15.82
C ARG A 70 -6.60 -31.26 15.29
N GLY A 71 -6.78 -31.62 14.02
CA GLY A 71 -6.12 -32.78 13.40
C GLY A 71 -4.64 -32.59 13.04
N THR A 72 -4.02 -31.48 13.46
CA THR A 72 -2.60 -31.24 13.24
C THR A 72 -1.74 -32.19 14.08
N VAL A 73 -2.15 -32.47 15.32
CA VAL A 73 -1.35 -33.25 16.28
C VAL A 73 -1.18 -34.71 15.88
N ASP A 74 -2.23 -35.31 15.30
CA ASP A 74 -2.25 -36.69 14.83
C ASP A 74 -2.02 -36.79 13.31
N SER A 75 -1.78 -35.67 12.64
CA SER A 75 -1.63 -35.57 11.18
C SER A 75 -2.82 -36.11 10.40
N SER A 76 -4.03 -36.05 10.97
CA SER A 76 -5.28 -36.44 10.29
C SER A 76 -5.77 -35.42 9.26
N VAL A 77 -5.26 -34.18 9.29
CA VAL A 77 -5.48 -33.17 8.24
C VAL A 77 -4.30 -33.10 7.29
N GLU A 78 -4.55 -32.81 6.01
CA GLU A 78 -3.49 -32.67 5.01
C GLU A 78 -2.73 -31.34 5.15
N ARG A 79 -3.47 -30.25 5.43
CA ARG A 79 -2.96 -28.87 5.54
C ARG A 79 -3.59 -28.15 6.73
N THR A 80 -2.88 -27.19 7.29
CA THR A 80 -3.37 -26.35 8.40
C THR A 80 -2.75 -24.95 8.34
N ASP A 81 -3.47 -23.97 8.85
CA ASP A 81 -2.91 -22.65 9.14
C ASP A 81 -2.39 -22.63 10.58
N VAL A 82 -1.41 -21.77 10.86
CA VAL A 82 -0.87 -21.54 12.20
C VAL A 82 -1.08 -20.08 12.57
N LEU A 83 -1.71 -19.82 13.71
CA LEU A 83 -1.81 -18.49 14.30
C LEU A 83 -0.83 -18.38 15.47
N MET A 84 0.30 -17.72 15.25
CA MET A 84 1.35 -17.48 16.23
C MET A 84 1.02 -16.23 17.06
N MET A 85 1.32 -16.31 18.36
CA MET A 85 1.08 -15.26 19.35
C MET A 85 2.32 -15.08 20.22
N GLY A 86 2.94 -13.90 20.21
CA GLY A 86 4.07 -13.65 21.09
C GLY A 86 4.67 -12.27 20.94
N THR A 87 5.68 -12.00 21.75
CA THR A 87 6.49 -10.79 21.70
C THR A 87 7.57 -10.90 20.62
N GLU A 88 8.06 -9.77 20.12
CA GLU A 88 9.15 -9.75 19.13
C GLU A 88 10.39 -10.53 19.63
N LYS A 89 10.71 -10.45 20.93
CA LYS A 89 11.78 -11.25 21.54
C LYS A 89 11.57 -12.76 21.34
N GLN A 90 10.34 -13.23 21.53
CA GLN A 90 9.99 -14.65 21.39
C GLN A 90 10.09 -15.09 19.95
N TYR A 91 9.54 -14.31 19.01
CA TYR A 91 9.68 -14.60 17.58
C TYR A 91 11.15 -14.65 17.14
N ARG A 92 12.00 -13.71 17.56
CA ARG A 92 13.44 -13.73 17.26
C ARG A 92 14.12 -15.01 17.77
N ALA A 93 13.70 -15.54 18.91
CA ALA A 93 14.22 -16.79 19.44
C ALA A 93 13.72 -18.02 18.66
N VAL A 94 12.45 -18.01 18.24
CA VAL A 94 11.85 -19.07 17.39
C VAL A 94 12.47 -19.08 15.99
N ILE A 95 12.67 -17.92 15.36
CA ILE A 95 13.30 -17.78 14.04
C ILE A 95 14.68 -18.47 14.01
N LYS A 96 15.50 -18.27 15.05
CA LYS A 96 16.80 -18.94 15.18
C LYS A 96 16.66 -20.48 15.17
N LYS A 97 15.62 -21.01 15.80
CA LYS A 97 15.33 -22.45 15.82
C LYS A 97 14.80 -22.95 14.49
N LEU A 98 13.84 -22.26 13.89
CA LEU A 98 13.26 -22.62 12.58
C LEU A 98 14.31 -22.70 11.46
N ARG A 99 15.37 -21.88 11.51
CA ARG A 99 16.50 -21.98 10.56
C ARG A 99 17.23 -23.32 10.57
N MET A 100 17.20 -24.03 11.70
CA MET A 100 17.85 -25.33 11.87
C MET A 100 16.88 -26.50 11.63
N GLN A 101 15.60 -26.23 11.38
CA GLN A 101 14.56 -27.24 11.23
C GLN A 101 14.39 -27.65 9.75
N PRO A 102 13.99 -28.90 9.46
CA PRO A 102 13.74 -29.39 8.11
C PRO A 102 12.45 -28.81 7.49
N PHE A 103 12.02 -29.38 6.36
CA PHE A 103 10.73 -29.06 5.71
C PHE A 103 10.59 -27.60 5.24
N GLY A 104 11.69 -26.97 4.82
CA GLY A 104 11.67 -25.60 4.30
C GLY A 104 11.47 -24.51 5.36
N LEU A 105 11.51 -24.85 6.65
CA LEU A 105 11.31 -23.89 7.74
C LEU A 105 12.42 -22.82 7.83
N ALA A 106 13.59 -23.07 7.23
CA ALA A 106 14.62 -22.06 7.07
C ALA A 106 14.20 -20.89 6.16
N ARG A 107 13.45 -21.16 5.08
CA ARG A 107 12.88 -20.12 4.21
C ARG A 107 11.84 -19.30 4.97
N LEU A 108 10.92 -19.98 5.67
CA LEU A 108 9.92 -19.33 6.51
C LEU A 108 10.56 -18.45 7.59
N ALA A 109 11.66 -18.89 8.21
CA ALA A 109 12.38 -18.10 9.19
C ALA A 109 12.91 -16.79 8.60
N GLY A 110 13.40 -16.80 7.36
CA GLY A 110 13.80 -15.59 6.63
C GLY A 110 12.61 -14.65 6.37
N GLN A 111 11.48 -15.18 5.89
CA GLN A 111 10.26 -14.40 5.65
C GLN A 111 9.72 -13.76 6.95
N LEU A 112 9.71 -14.50 8.06
CA LEU A 112 9.30 -13.99 9.37
C LEU A 112 10.24 -12.88 9.86
N GLU A 113 11.55 -13.01 9.65
CA GLU A 113 12.52 -11.99 10.04
C GLU A 113 12.35 -10.69 9.22
N GLU A 114 12.18 -10.80 7.90
CA GLU A 114 11.89 -9.67 7.03
C GLU A 114 10.60 -8.97 7.43
N MET A 115 9.51 -9.73 7.62
CA MET A 115 8.24 -9.19 8.06
C MET A 115 8.35 -8.45 9.41
N LEU A 116 9.01 -9.04 10.41
CA LEU A 116 9.19 -8.38 11.71
C LEU A 116 10.02 -7.10 11.60
N SER A 117 11.02 -7.08 10.72
CA SER A 117 11.79 -5.88 10.41
C SER A 117 10.89 -4.81 9.80
N ASN A 118 10.05 -5.17 8.83
CA ASN A 118 9.12 -4.25 8.18
C ASN A 118 8.10 -3.65 9.16
N LEU A 119 7.59 -4.45 10.11
CA LEU A 119 6.64 -4.02 11.14
C LEU A 119 7.22 -3.06 12.19
N ARG A 120 8.53 -2.82 12.21
CA ARG A 120 9.17 -1.82 13.09
C ARG A 120 9.10 -0.40 12.52
N GLY A 121 8.58 -0.24 11.30
CA GLY A 121 8.39 1.05 10.63
C GLY A 121 9.25 1.19 9.38
N ARG A 122 8.79 2.02 8.44
CA ARG A 122 9.52 2.36 7.22
C ARG A 122 10.37 3.60 7.46
N LYS A 123 11.64 3.56 7.01
CA LYS A 123 12.47 4.76 6.98
C LYS A 123 12.03 5.67 5.82
N PRO A 124 12.21 7.00 5.95
CA PRO A 124 12.06 7.90 4.81
C PRO A 124 12.91 7.44 3.62
N ARG A 125 12.36 7.60 2.42
CA ARG A 125 12.98 7.13 1.18
C ARG A 125 12.74 8.14 0.06
N THR A 126 13.78 8.46 -0.69
CA THR A 126 13.70 9.30 -1.90
C THR A 126 13.63 8.42 -3.15
N LEU A 127 12.54 8.50 -3.92
CA LEU A 127 12.45 7.92 -5.25
C LEU A 127 13.02 8.92 -6.27
N GLU A 128 13.91 8.44 -7.13
CA GLU A 128 14.40 9.21 -8.27
C GLU A 128 13.43 9.04 -9.44
N CYS A 129 13.00 10.14 -10.05
CA CYS A 129 12.04 10.13 -11.13
C CYS A 129 12.53 11.05 -12.24
N GLN A 130 13.50 10.57 -13.05
CA GLN A 130 14.02 11.25 -14.25
C GLN A 130 14.25 12.76 -14.10
N GLY A 131 14.96 13.18 -13.04
CA GLY A 131 15.27 14.59 -12.77
C GLY A 131 14.37 15.26 -11.72
N LYS A 132 13.29 14.60 -11.30
CA LYS A 132 12.49 14.97 -10.12
C LYS A 132 12.70 13.96 -8.99
N LYS A 133 12.33 14.34 -7.77
CA LYS A 133 12.46 13.50 -6.56
C LYS A 133 11.16 13.45 -5.79
N ILE A 134 10.84 12.27 -5.27
CA ILE A 134 9.69 12.03 -4.40
C ILE A 134 10.21 11.54 -3.06
N ILE A 135 9.98 12.30 -1.99
CA ILE A 135 10.40 11.94 -0.64
C ILE A 135 9.20 11.34 0.09
N LEU A 136 9.25 10.02 0.33
CA LEU A 136 8.22 9.28 1.05
C LEU A 136 8.62 9.10 2.51
N GLY A 137 7.63 9.07 3.41
CA GLY A 137 7.80 8.73 4.82
C GLY A 137 7.91 9.94 5.75
N GLU A 138 8.40 11.10 5.28
CA GLU A 138 8.48 12.33 6.08
C GLU A 138 7.10 12.96 6.32
N ARG A 139 6.25 12.93 5.28
CA ARG A 139 4.86 13.38 5.32
C ARG A 139 4.05 12.56 4.32
N THR A 140 2.74 12.72 4.39
CA THR A 140 1.85 12.19 3.35
C THR A 140 1.95 13.04 2.10
N LEU A 141 2.06 12.40 0.94
CA LEU A 141 2.02 13.05 -0.37
C LEU A 141 0.63 13.00 -0.98
N VAL A 142 0.24 14.04 -1.69
CA VAL A 142 -1.05 14.12 -2.39
C VAL A 142 -0.84 13.94 -3.89
N MET A 143 -1.46 12.89 -4.44
CA MET A 143 -1.51 12.61 -5.87
C MET A 143 -2.86 13.08 -6.43
N GLY A 144 -2.83 14.10 -7.29
CA GLY A 144 -4.02 14.68 -7.93
C GLY A 144 -4.42 13.90 -9.18
N ILE A 145 -5.71 13.58 -9.31
CA ILE A 145 -6.27 12.81 -10.42
C ILE A 145 -6.60 13.74 -11.60
N LEU A 146 -6.04 13.47 -12.78
CA LEU A 146 -6.36 14.12 -14.04
C LEU A 146 -6.88 13.10 -15.07
N ASN A 147 -8.19 12.87 -15.06
CA ASN A 147 -8.85 11.96 -16.01
C ASN A 147 -9.15 12.67 -17.32
N LEU A 148 -8.71 12.10 -18.45
CA LEU A 148 -8.87 12.65 -19.81
C LEU A 148 -10.01 11.98 -20.60
N THR A 149 -11.05 11.51 -19.91
CA THR A 149 -12.20 10.87 -20.56
C THR A 149 -13.16 11.88 -21.19
N PRO A 150 -13.93 11.50 -22.23
CA PRO A 150 -14.86 12.41 -22.92
C PRO A 150 -15.86 13.10 -21.97
N ASP A 151 -16.33 12.38 -20.95
CA ASP A 151 -17.26 12.89 -19.92
C ASP A 151 -16.63 13.96 -19.02
N SER A 152 -15.29 14.04 -18.97
CA SER A 152 -14.57 14.95 -18.05
C SER A 152 -14.37 16.35 -18.64
N PHE A 153 -14.50 16.52 -19.97
CA PHE A 153 -14.19 17.78 -20.66
C PHE A 153 -15.10 18.00 -21.90
N SER A 154 -16.41 17.87 -21.74
CA SER A 154 -17.40 17.83 -22.82
C SER A 154 -17.50 19.04 -23.76
N ASP A 155 -16.74 20.14 -23.52
CA ASP A 155 -17.05 21.44 -24.12
C ASP A 155 -16.01 21.96 -25.14
N GLY A 156 -14.95 21.21 -25.45
CA GLY A 156 -13.95 21.63 -26.46
C GLY A 156 -13.34 20.45 -27.21
N GLY A 157 -13.01 20.61 -28.50
CA GLY A 157 -12.31 19.57 -29.26
C GLY A 157 -10.93 19.19 -28.67
N LYS A 158 -10.12 18.39 -29.37
CA LYS A 158 -8.80 17.89 -28.90
C LYS A 158 -7.90 18.95 -28.24
N TYR A 159 -7.90 20.18 -28.78
CA TYR A 159 -7.15 21.32 -28.24
C TYR A 159 -7.80 21.97 -27.00
N GLY A 160 -9.13 22.07 -26.97
CA GLY A 160 -9.86 22.57 -25.79
C GLY A 160 -9.72 21.65 -24.58
N ASN A 161 -9.63 20.35 -24.81
CA ASN A 161 -9.37 19.36 -23.77
C ASN A 161 -7.95 19.47 -23.19
N THR A 162 -6.96 19.83 -24.02
CA THR A 162 -5.57 20.01 -23.56
C THR A 162 -5.42 21.25 -22.68
N GLU A 163 -5.93 22.41 -23.12
CA GLU A 163 -5.88 23.64 -22.31
C GLU A 163 -6.65 23.51 -20.99
N THR A 164 -7.81 22.84 -21.02
CA THR A 164 -8.59 22.60 -19.79
C THR A 164 -7.84 21.68 -18.82
N ALA A 165 -7.20 20.63 -19.33
CA ALA A 165 -6.38 19.73 -18.52
C ALA A 165 -5.17 20.46 -17.91
N LEU A 166 -4.50 21.35 -18.66
CA LEU A 166 -3.41 22.19 -18.17
C LEU A 166 -3.88 23.17 -17.09
N ALA A 167 -5.00 23.87 -17.33
CA ALA A 167 -5.57 24.78 -16.35
C ALA A 167 -5.92 24.05 -15.04
N HIS A 168 -6.41 22.81 -15.13
CA HIS A 168 -6.67 21.97 -13.96
C HIS A 168 -5.36 21.57 -13.26
N ALA A 169 -4.34 21.14 -13.99
CA ALA A 169 -3.04 20.80 -13.43
C ALA A 169 -2.37 21.97 -12.70
N ARG A 170 -2.34 23.16 -13.31
CA ARG A 170 -1.83 24.39 -12.68
C ARG A 170 -2.60 24.74 -11.40
N ARG A 171 -3.92 24.52 -11.39
CA ARG A 171 -4.74 24.68 -10.19
C ARG A 171 -4.33 23.70 -9.09
N MET A 172 -4.17 22.41 -9.42
CA MET A 172 -3.73 21.40 -8.45
C MET A 172 -2.35 21.75 -7.86
N GLU A 173 -1.41 22.25 -8.67
CA GLU A 173 -0.12 22.73 -8.16
C GLU A 173 -0.28 23.91 -7.19
N ALA A 174 -1.11 24.90 -7.53
CA ALA A 174 -1.40 26.02 -6.62
C ALA A 174 -2.09 25.57 -5.33
N GLU A 175 -2.82 24.47 -5.36
CA GLU A 175 -3.47 23.84 -4.20
C GLU A 175 -2.51 22.97 -3.37
N GLY A 176 -1.32 22.68 -3.87
CA GLY A 176 -0.26 21.95 -3.18
C GLY A 176 -0.22 20.45 -3.49
N VAL A 177 -0.61 20.04 -4.70
CA VAL A 177 -0.39 18.66 -5.16
C VAL A 177 1.10 18.30 -5.19
N ASP A 178 1.43 17.05 -4.92
CA ASP A 178 2.80 16.54 -4.96
C ASP A 178 3.09 15.71 -6.22
N ILE A 179 2.06 15.07 -6.79
CA ILE A 179 2.15 14.22 -7.99
C ILE A 179 0.87 14.41 -8.81
N ILE A 180 0.95 14.52 -10.13
CA ILE A 180 -0.23 14.50 -11.01
C ILE A 180 -0.32 13.14 -11.69
N ASP A 181 -1.46 12.48 -11.59
CA ASP A 181 -1.71 11.17 -12.19
C ASP A 181 -2.70 11.29 -13.35
N VAL A 182 -2.23 10.95 -14.55
CA VAL A 182 -2.93 11.15 -15.81
C VAL A 182 -3.50 9.83 -16.30
N GLY A 183 -4.81 9.75 -16.52
CA GLY A 183 -5.49 8.56 -17.03
C GLY A 183 -6.29 8.84 -18.29
N GLY A 184 -6.06 8.07 -19.35
CA GLY A 184 -6.82 8.15 -20.62
C GLY A 184 -8.05 7.22 -20.68
N GLU A 185 -8.10 6.25 -19.78
CA GLU A 185 -9.14 5.22 -19.69
C GLU A 185 -9.89 5.33 -18.35
N SER A 186 -11.23 5.30 -18.41
CA SER A 186 -12.03 5.21 -17.19
C SER A 186 -11.96 3.79 -16.66
N THR A 187 -11.41 3.62 -15.47
CA THR A 187 -11.38 2.31 -14.80
C THR A 187 -12.56 2.08 -13.88
N ARG A 188 -13.60 2.91 -14.01
CA ARG A 188 -14.88 2.73 -13.30
C ARG A 188 -15.59 1.48 -13.85
N PRO A 189 -16.23 0.66 -12.99
CA PRO A 189 -17.01 -0.49 -13.44
C PRO A 189 -18.09 -0.09 -14.45
N GLY A 190 -18.15 -0.80 -15.59
CA GLY A 190 -19.16 -0.62 -16.64
C GLY A 190 -18.74 0.22 -17.86
N TYR A 191 -17.51 0.74 -17.90
CA TYR A 191 -16.97 1.39 -19.10
C TYR A 191 -16.39 0.37 -20.08
N ALA A 192 -16.59 0.62 -21.39
CA ALA A 192 -15.97 -0.19 -22.43
C ALA A 192 -14.45 0.06 -22.44
N PRO A 193 -13.61 -0.99 -22.56
CA PRO A 193 -12.17 -0.83 -22.68
C PRO A 193 -11.83 0.08 -23.85
N VAL A 194 -10.95 1.05 -23.61
CA VAL A 194 -10.47 1.97 -24.64
C VAL A 194 -9.32 1.31 -25.39
N GLY A 195 -9.37 1.35 -26.73
CA GLY A 195 -8.30 0.85 -27.57
C GLY A 195 -6.99 1.59 -27.30
N MET A 196 -5.86 0.92 -27.46
CA MET A 196 -4.53 1.50 -27.23
C MET A 196 -4.31 2.83 -27.97
N GLU A 197 -4.65 2.87 -29.27
CA GLU A 197 -4.49 4.08 -30.09
C GLU A 197 -5.33 5.26 -29.57
N GLU A 198 -6.57 4.98 -29.16
CA GLU A 198 -7.47 5.99 -28.61
C GLU A 198 -6.99 6.51 -27.25
N GLU A 199 -6.43 5.66 -26.40
CA GLU A 199 -5.83 6.08 -25.14
C GLU A 199 -4.61 6.98 -25.38
N LEU A 200 -3.71 6.58 -26.29
CA LEU A 200 -2.56 7.39 -26.70
C LEU A 200 -2.98 8.77 -27.23
N ASP A 201 -4.00 8.81 -28.08
CA ASP A 201 -4.52 10.05 -28.66
C ASP A 201 -5.06 11.03 -27.62
N ARG A 202 -5.56 10.50 -26.49
CA ARG A 202 -6.03 11.30 -25.35
C ARG A 202 -4.86 11.76 -24.48
N VAL A 203 -3.93 10.86 -24.11
CA VAL A 203 -2.91 11.17 -23.09
C VAL A 203 -1.71 11.93 -23.65
N LEU A 204 -1.21 11.60 -24.84
CA LEU A 204 0.07 12.15 -25.32
C LEU A 204 0.07 13.67 -25.51
N PRO A 205 -0.96 14.30 -26.11
CA PRO A 205 -0.98 15.76 -26.25
C PRO A 205 -0.92 16.47 -24.90
N VAL A 206 -1.63 15.93 -23.90
CA VAL A 206 -1.70 16.50 -22.56
C VAL A 206 -0.39 16.27 -21.80
N LEU A 207 0.20 15.08 -21.87
CA LEU A 207 1.49 14.77 -21.25
C LEU A 207 2.60 15.70 -21.75
N ARG A 208 2.69 15.90 -23.07
CA ARG A 208 3.68 16.81 -23.69
C ARG A 208 3.60 18.22 -23.15
N ALA A 209 2.39 18.72 -22.94
CA ALA A 209 2.19 20.06 -22.42
C ALA A 209 2.44 20.11 -20.90
N LEU A 210 1.93 19.14 -20.14
CA LEU A 210 2.11 19.06 -18.68
C LEU A 210 3.59 19.03 -18.31
N LEU A 211 4.37 18.16 -18.94
CA LEU A 211 5.79 17.96 -18.60
C LEU A 211 6.65 19.22 -18.78
N ARG A 212 6.19 20.19 -19.59
CA ARG A 212 6.87 21.48 -19.80
C ARG A 212 6.45 22.56 -18.80
N GLU A 213 5.27 22.42 -18.20
CA GLU A 213 4.65 23.48 -17.41
C GLU A 213 4.57 23.19 -15.92
N VAL A 214 4.44 21.91 -15.54
CA VAL A 214 4.29 21.51 -14.14
C VAL A 214 5.63 21.10 -13.54
N ASN A 215 5.87 21.55 -12.31
CA ASN A 215 7.08 21.29 -11.55
C ASN A 215 7.00 19.97 -10.76
N VAL A 216 5.81 19.45 -10.53
CA VAL A 216 5.60 18.16 -9.83
C VAL A 216 5.81 16.93 -10.74
N PRO A 217 6.21 15.77 -10.19
CA PRO A 217 6.19 14.49 -10.91
C PRO A 217 4.83 14.18 -11.53
N VAL A 218 4.89 13.51 -12.68
CA VAL A 218 3.72 13.08 -13.46
C VAL A 218 3.73 11.55 -13.55
N SER A 219 2.60 10.94 -13.22
CA SER A 219 2.31 9.52 -13.29
C SER A 219 1.37 9.22 -14.46
N ILE A 220 1.59 8.10 -15.14
CA ILE A 220 0.66 7.55 -16.14
C ILE A 220 -0.14 6.40 -15.52
N ASP A 221 -1.46 6.55 -15.47
CA ASP A 221 -2.42 5.53 -15.02
C ASP A 221 -2.80 4.66 -16.22
N THR A 222 -2.09 3.54 -16.40
CA THR A 222 -2.33 2.60 -17.49
C THR A 222 -1.86 1.19 -17.15
N THR A 223 -2.53 0.21 -17.73
CA THR A 223 -2.19 -1.21 -17.60
C THR A 223 -1.54 -1.76 -18.87
N LYS A 224 -1.33 -0.91 -19.89
CA LYS A 224 -0.88 -1.27 -21.24
C LYS A 224 0.57 -0.85 -21.42
N ALA A 225 1.47 -1.80 -21.69
CA ALA A 225 2.90 -1.52 -21.79
C ALA A 225 3.24 -0.53 -22.91
N GLU A 226 2.52 -0.57 -24.04
CA GLU A 226 2.76 0.38 -25.12
C GLU A 226 2.35 1.81 -24.74
N VAL A 227 1.23 2.00 -24.03
CA VAL A 227 0.84 3.33 -23.53
C VAL A 227 1.88 3.86 -22.55
N ALA A 228 2.32 3.01 -21.62
CA ALA A 228 3.39 3.35 -20.69
C ALA A 228 4.70 3.69 -21.42
N ARG A 229 5.08 2.93 -22.46
CA ARG A 229 6.30 3.18 -23.24
C ARG A 229 6.27 4.56 -23.87
N ARG A 230 5.19 4.89 -24.58
CA ARG A 230 5.06 6.21 -25.24
C ARG A 230 5.01 7.34 -24.22
N ALA A 231 4.37 7.14 -23.06
CA ALA A 231 4.39 8.12 -21.98
C ALA A 231 5.79 8.34 -21.40
N LEU A 232 6.54 7.26 -21.17
CA LEU A 232 7.92 7.31 -20.67
C LEU A 232 8.89 7.98 -21.66
N GLU A 233 8.72 7.74 -22.96
CA GLU A 233 9.49 8.42 -24.03
C GLU A 233 9.29 9.95 -24.02
N GLU A 234 8.11 10.43 -23.59
CA GLU A 234 7.84 11.87 -23.44
C GLU A 234 8.42 12.45 -22.15
N GLY A 235 8.87 11.61 -21.20
CA GLY A 235 9.45 12.02 -19.92
C GLY A 235 8.53 11.85 -18.70
N VAL A 236 7.53 10.95 -18.76
CA VAL A 236 6.72 10.60 -17.58
C VAL A 236 7.58 9.93 -16.50
N HIS A 237 7.22 10.17 -15.24
CA HIS A 237 8.08 9.92 -14.09
C HIS A 237 7.71 8.65 -13.32
N ILE A 238 6.45 8.20 -13.38
CA ILE A 238 5.90 7.05 -12.61
C ILE A 238 4.93 6.28 -13.50
N VAL A 239 4.91 4.95 -13.37
CA VAL A 239 3.84 4.10 -13.92
C VAL A 239 2.90 3.67 -12.80
N ASN A 240 1.60 3.87 -12.98
CA ASN A 240 0.55 3.46 -12.05
C ASN A 240 -0.31 2.36 -12.68
N ASP A 241 -0.11 1.12 -12.24
CA ASP A 241 -0.74 -0.07 -12.81
C ASP A 241 -1.81 -0.66 -11.89
N GLN A 242 -3.03 -0.67 -12.40
CA GLN A 242 -4.22 -1.16 -11.71
C GLN A 242 -4.31 -2.68 -11.61
N TRP A 243 -3.44 -3.43 -12.29
CA TRP A 243 -3.42 -4.89 -12.27
C TRP A 243 -2.12 -5.47 -11.73
N ALA A 244 -1.23 -4.64 -11.17
CA ALA A 244 0.02 -5.09 -10.54
C ALA A 244 0.79 -6.11 -11.39
N LEU A 245 1.01 -5.75 -12.66
CA LEU A 245 1.73 -6.50 -13.69
C LEU A 245 1.03 -7.76 -14.20
N ARG A 246 -0.25 -7.97 -13.84
CA ARG A 246 -1.02 -9.16 -14.27
C ARG A 246 -1.78 -8.96 -15.58
N ALA A 247 -1.93 -7.72 -16.05
CA ALA A 247 -2.62 -7.44 -17.32
C ALA A 247 -1.69 -7.53 -18.53
N ASP A 248 -0.49 -6.95 -18.44
CA ASP A 248 0.49 -6.92 -19.52
C ASP A 248 1.89 -7.28 -18.98
N PRO A 249 2.45 -8.44 -19.37
CA PRO A 249 3.75 -8.90 -18.87
C PRO A 249 4.92 -8.05 -19.36
N ALA A 250 4.74 -7.23 -20.40
CA ALA A 250 5.79 -6.35 -20.92
C ALA A 250 5.99 -5.09 -20.05
N LEU A 251 5.08 -4.81 -19.11
CA LEU A 251 5.14 -3.60 -18.29
C LEU A 251 6.28 -3.63 -17.25
N ALA A 252 6.57 -4.80 -16.66
CA ALA A 252 7.61 -4.92 -15.65
C ALA A 252 9.03 -4.72 -16.24
N PRO A 253 9.41 -5.39 -17.35
CA PRO A 253 10.68 -5.12 -18.02
C PRO A 253 10.82 -3.67 -18.48
N LEU A 254 9.73 -3.05 -18.95
CA LEU A 254 9.72 -1.64 -19.34
C LEU A 254 10.02 -0.72 -18.14
N CYS A 255 9.38 -0.94 -16.99
CA CYS A 255 9.66 -0.14 -15.79
C CYS A 255 11.11 -0.30 -15.32
N ALA A 256 11.70 -1.49 -15.47
CA ALA A 256 13.10 -1.75 -15.17
C ALA A 256 14.04 -1.03 -16.16
N GLU A 257 13.73 -1.08 -17.45
CA GLU A 257 14.47 -0.40 -18.53
C GLU A 257 14.58 1.12 -18.27
N TYR A 258 13.46 1.75 -17.93
CA TYR A 258 13.40 3.20 -17.67
C TYR A 258 13.78 3.58 -16.22
N GLY A 259 13.93 2.61 -15.32
CA GLY A 259 14.30 2.84 -13.92
C GLY A 259 13.28 3.65 -13.11
N VAL A 260 12.00 3.64 -13.50
CA VAL A 260 10.95 4.47 -12.89
C VAL A 260 10.26 3.79 -11.69
N PRO A 261 9.68 4.57 -10.76
CA PRO A 261 8.74 4.05 -9.79
C PRO A 261 7.52 3.37 -10.42
N LEU A 262 7.05 2.31 -9.77
CA LEU A 262 5.90 1.51 -10.20
C LEU A 262 4.91 1.39 -9.03
N VAL A 263 3.70 1.90 -9.23
CA VAL A 263 2.56 1.63 -8.33
C VAL A 263 1.87 0.35 -8.81
N MET A 264 1.70 -0.60 -7.91
CA MET A 264 1.00 -1.87 -8.14
C MET A 264 -0.28 -1.91 -7.30
N MET A 265 -1.43 -1.84 -7.95
CA MET A 265 -2.73 -1.90 -7.26
C MET A 265 -3.25 -3.32 -7.16
N HIS A 266 -3.82 -3.69 -6.01
CA HIS A 266 -4.57 -4.92 -5.88
C HIS A 266 -5.89 -4.83 -6.66
N ASN A 267 -6.09 -5.78 -7.57
CA ASN A 267 -7.34 -5.94 -8.31
C ASN A 267 -7.63 -7.40 -8.60
N GLN A 268 -8.91 -7.74 -8.68
CA GLN A 268 -9.37 -9.07 -9.07
C GLN A 268 -10.75 -9.01 -9.72
N ARG A 269 -11.07 -10.07 -10.48
CA ARG A 269 -12.44 -10.29 -10.95
C ARG A 269 -13.25 -10.96 -9.85
N GLY A 270 -14.46 -10.48 -9.60
CA GLY A 270 -15.30 -10.97 -8.50
C GLY A 270 -14.85 -10.46 -7.13
N THR A 271 -15.49 -10.96 -6.07
CA THR A 271 -15.34 -10.48 -4.68
C THR A 271 -15.11 -11.62 -3.69
N GLU A 272 -14.73 -12.79 -4.17
CA GLU A 272 -14.48 -13.96 -3.32
C GLU A 272 -13.06 -13.90 -2.75
N TYR A 273 -12.95 -14.05 -1.43
CA TYR A 273 -11.68 -14.12 -0.69
C TYR A 273 -11.80 -15.20 0.37
N ARG A 274 -10.73 -15.98 0.58
CA ARG A 274 -10.62 -16.88 1.74
C ARG A 274 -10.34 -16.09 3.01
N ASP A 275 -9.42 -15.14 2.89
CA ASP A 275 -9.02 -14.21 3.95
C ASP A 275 -8.56 -12.93 3.28
N LEU A 276 -9.41 -11.90 3.27
CA LEU A 276 -9.24 -10.70 2.46
C LEU A 276 -7.83 -10.09 2.54
N MET A 277 -7.32 -9.86 3.76
CA MET A 277 -5.99 -9.27 3.93
C MET A 277 -4.88 -10.26 3.59
N GLY A 278 -5.04 -11.55 3.94
CA GLY A 278 -4.05 -12.58 3.64
C GLY A 278 -3.89 -12.83 2.13
N ASP A 279 -5.01 -12.88 1.41
CA ASP A 279 -5.03 -13.03 -0.05
C ASP A 279 -4.47 -11.78 -0.74
N MET A 280 -4.72 -10.57 -0.22
CA MET A 280 -4.10 -9.34 -0.73
C MET A 280 -2.57 -9.32 -0.52
N VAL A 281 -2.09 -9.76 0.64
CA VAL A 281 -0.63 -9.85 0.90
C VAL A 281 0.01 -10.84 -0.06
N ARG A 282 -0.59 -12.04 -0.25
CA ARG A 282 -0.12 -13.03 -1.22
C ARG A 282 -0.10 -12.46 -2.65
N TYR A 283 -1.16 -11.75 -3.03
CA TYR A 283 -1.27 -11.11 -4.34
C TYR A 283 -0.09 -10.15 -4.59
N PHE A 284 0.26 -9.32 -3.61
CA PHE A 284 1.39 -8.41 -3.72
C PHE A 284 2.73 -9.13 -3.71
N GLU A 285 2.93 -10.15 -2.86
CA GLU A 285 4.17 -10.93 -2.85
C GLU A 285 4.47 -11.52 -4.24
N GLU A 286 3.46 -12.11 -4.89
CA GLU A 286 3.56 -12.64 -6.25
C GLU A 286 3.93 -11.53 -7.27
N SER A 287 3.23 -10.38 -7.23
CA SER A 287 3.51 -9.26 -8.14
C SER A 287 4.88 -8.62 -7.89
N ILE A 288 5.34 -8.55 -6.63
CA ILE A 288 6.67 -8.07 -6.27
C ILE A 288 7.75 -9.02 -6.82
N GLU A 289 7.53 -10.34 -6.73
CA GLU A 289 8.45 -11.33 -7.30
C GLU A 289 8.58 -11.17 -8.82
N VAL A 290 7.47 -10.94 -9.53
CA VAL A 290 7.47 -10.63 -10.97
C VAL A 290 8.26 -9.35 -11.26
N ALA A 291 7.99 -8.27 -10.54
CA ALA A 291 8.67 -6.98 -10.73
C ALA A 291 10.19 -7.09 -10.51
N VAL A 292 10.60 -7.68 -9.38
CA VAL A 292 12.02 -7.82 -9.01
C VAL A 292 12.73 -8.77 -9.97
N SER A 293 12.09 -9.86 -10.41
CA SER A 293 12.68 -10.79 -11.39
C SER A 293 12.86 -10.16 -12.77
N ALA A 294 12.01 -9.19 -13.14
CA ALA A 294 12.16 -8.38 -14.35
C ALA A 294 13.22 -7.27 -14.22
N GLY A 295 13.80 -7.08 -13.02
CA GLY A 295 14.85 -6.08 -12.76
C GLY A 295 14.34 -4.78 -12.14
N VAL A 296 13.05 -4.65 -11.81
CA VAL A 296 12.53 -3.46 -11.12
C VAL A 296 13.09 -3.46 -9.69
N PRO A 297 13.84 -2.41 -9.27
CA PRO A 297 14.34 -2.36 -7.91
C PRO A 297 13.19 -2.35 -6.91
N ARG A 298 13.22 -3.22 -5.89
CA ARG A 298 12.17 -3.26 -4.84
C ARG A 298 11.90 -1.88 -4.23
N TYR A 299 12.94 -1.05 -4.15
CA TYR A 299 12.87 0.30 -3.63
C TYR A 299 11.93 1.23 -4.43
N ASN A 300 11.75 1.00 -5.73
CA ASN A 300 10.88 1.73 -6.65
C ASN A 300 9.40 1.28 -6.59
N ILE A 301 9.08 0.23 -5.85
CA ILE A 301 7.74 -0.34 -5.80
C ILE A 301 6.88 0.35 -4.73
N ILE A 302 5.67 0.74 -5.12
CA ILE A 302 4.59 1.24 -4.27
C ILE A 302 3.39 0.29 -4.42
N ILE A 303 2.65 0.02 -3.34
CA ILE A 303 1.44 -0.81 -3.40
C ILE A 303 0.18 0.02 -3.14
N ASP A 304 -0.94 -0.32 -3.80
CA ASP A 304 -2.26 0.28 -3.54
C ASP A 304 -3.27 -0.83 -3.22
N PRO A 305 -3.98 -0.81 -2.07
CA PRO A 305 -4.97 -1.83 -1.71
C PRO A 305 -6.16 -1.94 -2.67
N GLY A 306 -6.33 -1.01 -3.60
CA GLY A 306 -7.35 -1.06 -4.65
C GLY A 306 -8.76 -0.98 -4.08
N ILE A 307 -9.04 0.05 -3.27
CA ILE A 307 -10.38 0.27 -2.72
C ILE A 307 -11.38 0.42 -3.87
N GLY A 308 -12.51 -0.28 -3.83
CA GLY A 308 -13.51 -0.27 -4.89
C GLY A 308 -13.23 -1.19 -6.08
N PHE A 309 -12.11 -1.93 -6.06
CA PHE A 309 -11.75 -2.90 -7.10
C PHE A 309 -11.75 -4.33 -6.55
N GLY A 310 -12.59 -5.19 -7.15
CA GLY A 310 -12.74 -6.59 -6.76
C GLY A 310 -13.23 -6.79 -5.32
N LYS A 311 -13.99 -5.84 -4.74
CA LYS A 311 -14.41 -5.85 -3.33
C LYS A 311 -15.84 -5.34 -3.14
N THR A 312 -16.60 -5.93 -2.21
CA THR A 312 -17.88 -5.39 -1.73
C THR A 312 -17.68 -4.13 -0.89
N VAL A 313 -18.76 -3.45 -0.49
CA VAL A 313 -18.66 -2.27 0.41
C VAL A 313 -18.07 -2.68 1.76
N GLU A 314 -18.53 -3.79 2.31
CA GLU A 314 -18.10 -4.34 3.61
C GLU A 314 -16.63 -4.74 3.57
N GLN A 315 -16.18 -5.37 2.49
CA GLN A 315 -14.78 -5.70 2.27
C GLN A 315 -13.91 -4.45 2.14
N ASN A 316 -14.39 -3.40 1.46
CA ASN A 316 -13.66 -2.14 1.40
C ASN A 316 -13.54 -1.47 2.78
N ILE A 317 -14.59 -1.50 3.60
CA ILE A 317 -14.53 -1.03 4.99
C ILE A 317 -13.53 -1.87 5.79
N GLU A 318 -13.53 -3.19 5.61
CA GLU A 318 -12.59 -4.08 6.27
C GLU A 318 -11.14 -3.75 5.91
N VAL A 319 -10.84 -3.53 4.62
CA VAL A 319 -9.50 -3.12 4.18
C VAL A 319 -9.11 -1.79 4.81
N MET A 320 -9.98 -0.78 4.81
CA MET A 320 -9.70 0.51 5.45
C MET A 320 -9.35 0.36 6.94
N ARG A 321 -10.07 -0.53 7.65
CA ARG A 321 -9.84 -0.82 9.07
C ARG A 321 -8.54 -1.59 9.32
N ARG A 322 -8.17 -2.51 8.42
CA ARG A 322 -7.04 -3.44 8.58
C ARG A 322 -5.81 -3.08 7.74
N MET A 323 -5.81 -1.94 7.04
CA MET A 323 -4.78 -1.56 6.05
C MET A 323 -3.36 -1.60 6.61
N ARG A 324 -3.18 -1.32 7.91
CA ARG A 324 -1.87 -1.39 8.59
C ARG A 324 -1.22 -2.78 8.50
N GLU A 325 -1.99 -3.84 8.26
CA GLU A 325 -1.45 -5.19 8.04
C GLU A 325 -0.53 -5.25 6.80
N LEU A 326 -0.72 -4.39 5.80
CA LEU A 326 0.15 -4.31 4.61
C LEU A 326 1.58 -3.83 4.94
N ALA A 327 1.81 -3.30 6.15
CA ALA A 327 3.16 -2.95 6.60
C ALA A 327 4.09 -4.17 6.67
N CYS A 328 3.56 -5.40 6.69
CA CYS A 328 4.35 -6.63 6.60
C CYS A 328 5.23 -6.69 5.33
N LEU A 329 4.82 -6.02 4.24
CA LEU A 329 5.53 -5.98 2.96
C LEU A 329 6.67 -4.96 2.93
N GLY A 330 6.73 -4.01 3.87
CA GLY A 330 7.80 -3.00 3.93
C GLY A 330 7.78 -1.97 2.77
N LEU A 331 6.72 -1.95 1.96
CA LEU A 331 6.56 -1.04 0.83
C LEU A 331 5.72 0.20 1.19
N PRO A 332 5.87 1.34 0.48
CA PRO A 332 5.00 2.49 0.64
C PRO A 332 3.61 2.13 0.15
N VAL A 333 2.61 2.75 0.75
CA VAL A 333 1.21 2.52 0.40
C VAL A 333 0.63 3.77 -0.24
N LEU A 334 0.08 3.63 -1.44
CA LEU A 334 -0.79 4.62 -2.07
C LEU A 334 -2.24 4.26 -1.77
N LEU A 335 -3.07 5.24 -1.41
CA LEU A 335 -4.49 5.03 -1.14
C LEU A 335 -5.38 5.90 -2.04
N GLY A 336 -6.16 5.26 -2.92
CA GLY A 336 -7.19 5.93 -3.71
C GLY A 336 -8.60 5.63 -3.22
N THR A 337 -9.24 6.55 -2.50
CA THR A 337 -10.65 6.43 -2.03
C THR A 337 -11.58 7.53 -2.54
N SER A 338 -11.01 8.56 -3.17
CA SER A 338 -11.72 9.79 -3.52
C SER A 338 -12.97 9.56 -4.36
N ARG A 339 -14.10 10.05 -3.83
CA ARG A 339 -15.44 9.99 -4.44
C ARG A 339 -15.93 8.56 -4.80
N LYS A 340 -15.29 7.50 -4.30
CA LYS A 340 -15.64 6.11 -4.64
C LYS A 340 -17.02 5.69 -4.14
N SER A 341 -17.56 4.63 -4.76
CA SER A 341 -18.87 4.06 -4.46
C SER A 341 -18.99 3.56 -3.01
N LEU A 342 -17.88 3.16 -2.37
CA LEU A 342 -17.80 2.91 -0.93
C LEU A 342 -18.45 4.05 -0.13
N ILE A 343 -17.95 5.28 -0.31
CA ILE A 343 -18.44 6.46 0.40
C ILE A 343 -19.89 6.76 0.03
N GLY A 344 -20.20 6.68 -1.26
CA GLY A 344 -21.56 6.93 -1.76
C GLY A 344 -22.61 5.99 -1.17
N LYS A 345 -22.30 4.70 -1.08
CA LYS A 345 -23.20 3.69 -0.53
C LYS A 345 -23.29 3.78 1.00
N THR A 346 -22.21 4.13 1.68
CA THR A 346 -22.21 4.29 3.15
C THR A 346 -22.96 5.55 3.60
N LEU A 347 -22.78 6.67 2.91
CA LEU A 347 -23.38 7.95 3.29
C LEU A 347 -24.68 8.27 2.54
N ASN A 348 -25.05 7.46 1.54
CA ASN A 348 -26.16 7.71 0.63
C ASN A 348 -26.04 9.05 -0.12
N LEU A 349 -24.87 9.32 -0.72
CA LEU A 349 -24.54 10.59 -1.39
C LEU A 349 -24.10 10.41 -2.85
N PRO A 350 -24.45 11.34 -3.76
CA PRO A 350 -23.91 11.39 -5.13
C PRO A 350 -22.40 11.70 -5.13
N SER A 351 -21.68 11.47 -6.23
CA SER A 351 -20.21 11.54 -6.29
C SER A 351 -19.62 12.90 -5.89
N GLU A 352 -20.32 13.98 -6.19
CA GLU A 352 -19.90 15.37 -6.01
C GLU A 352 -20.01 15.82 -4.55
N GLN A 353 -20.74 15.07 -3.72
CA GLN A 353 -20.99 15.38 -2.30
C GLN A 353 -20.26 14.41 -1.37
N ARG A 354 -19.13 13.84 -1.80
CA ARG A 354 -18.38 12.82 -1.04
C ARG A 354 -17.09 13.34 -0.42
N ILE A 355 -16.93 14.66 -0.30
CA ILE A 355 -15.65 15.24 0.12
C ILE A 355 -15.33 14.94 1.59
N GLU A 356 -16.33 14.99 2.48
CA GLU A 356 -16.18 14.68 3.90
C GLU A 356 -15.88 13.19 4.11
N GLY A 357 -16.61 12.33 3.40
CA GLY A 357 -16.34 10.89 3.41
C GLY A 357 -14.95 10.55 2.84
N THR A 358 -14.51 11.28 1.80
CA THR A 358 -13.15 11.15 1.27
C THR A 358 -12.13 11.57 2.34
N GLY A 359 -12.32 12.73 2.98
CA GLY A 359 -11.48 13.20 4.07
C GLY A 359 -11.36 12.20 5.21
N ALA A 360 -12.48 11.58 5.62
CA ALA A 360 -12.47 10.53 6.65
C ALA A 360 -11.62 9.32 6.25
N THR A 361 -11.75 8.85 5.01
CA THR A 361 -10.93 7.73 4.51
C THR A 361 -9.46 8.09 4.35
N VAL A 362 -9.14 9.32 3.93
CA VAL A 362 -7.78 9.82 3.81
C VAL A 362 -7.12 9.89 5.19
N ALA A 363 -7.78 10.48 6.18
CA ALA A 363 -7.26 10.56 7.55
C ALA A 363 -7.01 9.17 8.15
N LEU A 364 -7.99 8.26 8.05
CA LEU A 364 -7.82 6.88 8.52
C LEU A 364 -6.71 6.15 7.76
N GLY A 365 -6.59 6.37 6.45
CA GLY A 365 -5.52 5.83 5.62
C GLY A 365 -4.14 6.25 6.11
N ILE A 366 -3.95 7.54 6.39
CA ILE A 366 -2.68 8.07 6.91
C ILE A 366 -2.34 7.45 8.27
N VAL A 367 -3.31 7.39 9.19
CA VAL A 367 -3.16 6.72 10.50
C VAL A 367 -2.72 5.25 10.33
N ASN A 368 -3.23 4.59 9.29
CA ASN A 368 -2.91 3.20 8.95
C ASN A 368 -1.70 3.06 8.00
N GLY A 369 -0.95 4.13 7.76
CA GLY A 369 0.33 4.10 7.06
C GLY A 369 0.27 4.31 5.54
N ALA A 370 -0.73 5.01 5.00
CA ALA A 370 -0.67 5.51 3.62
C ALA A 370 0.40 6.61 3.50
N ASP A 371 1.31 6.48 2.53
CA ASP A 371 2.35 7.47 2.22
C ASP A 371 1.93 8.41 1.07
N ILE A 372 1.00 7.96 0.22
CA ILE A 372 0.43 8.76 -0.87
C ILE A 372 -1.09 8.62 -0.83
N VAL A 373 -1.82 9.72 -1.00
CA VAL A 373 -3.28 9.69 -1.17
C VAL A 373 -3.68 10.22 -2.54
N ARG A 374 -4.45 9.43 -3.30
CA ARG A 374 -4.87 9.74 -4.67
C ARG A 374 -6.28 10.33 -4.68
N VAL A 375 -6.41 11.59 -5.07
CA VAL A 375 -7.61 12.41 -4.82
C VAL A 375 -8.00 13.34 -5.97
N HIS A 376 -9.30 13.64 -6.07
CA HIS A 376 -9.80 14.69 -6.98
C HIS A 376 -9.74 16.08 -6.34
N ASP A 377 -10.11 16.19 -5.06
CA ASP A 377 -10.23 17.44 -4.31
C ASP A 377 -8.91 17.79 -3.59
N VAL A 378 -7.91 18.27 -4.35
CA VAL A 378 -6.53 18.47 -3.86
C VAL A 378 -6.47 19.42 -2.67
N LYS A 379 -7.01 20.64 -2.80
CA LYS A 379 -6.97 21.67 -1.75
C LYS A 379 -7.44 21.16 -0.38
N GLU A 380 -8.59 20.50 -0.34
CA GLU A 380 -9.17 19.99 0.90
C GLU A 380 -8.36 18.82 1.44
N MET A 381 -7.92 17.90 0.58
CA MET A 381 -7.17 16.72 1.01
C MET A 381 -5.74 17.02 1.42
N VAL A 382 -5.10 18.07 0.88
CA VAL A 382 -3.84 18.61 1.41
C VAL A 382 -4.01 19.09 2.85
N ARG A 383 -5.12 19.76 3.17
CA ARG A 383 -5.42 20.21 4.55
C ARG A 383 -5.65 19.04 5.49
N VAL A 384 -6.44 18.04 5.06
CA VAL A 384 -6.66 16.80 5.82
C VAL A 384 -5.34 16.07 6.07
N ALA A 385 -4.51 15.92 5.03
CA ALA A 385 -3.23 15.23 5.12
C ALA A 385 -2.30 15.93 6.12
N ARG A 386 -2.10 17.25 5.99
CA ARG A 386 -1.26 18.03 6.91
C ARG A 386 -1.71 17.94 8.36
N MET A 387 -3.02 18.08 8.61
CA MET A 387 -3.54 17.98 9.98
C MET A 387 -3.38 16.56 10.54
N THR A 388 -3.56 15.54 9.71
CA THR A 388 -3.39 14.14 10.13
C THR A 388 -1.91 13.83 10.42
N ASP A 389 -1.00 14.26 9.56
CA ASP A 389 0.45 14.10 9.75
C ASP A 389 0.92 14.74 11.07
N ALA A 390 0.43 15.94 11.40
CA ALA A 390 0.74 16.61 12.66
C ALA A 390 0.32 15.80 13.91
N MET A 391 -0.66 14.90 13.77
CA MET A 391 -1.11 14.02 14.86
C MET A 391 -0.34 12.70 14.93
N VAL A 392 0.17 12.17 13.80
CA VAL A 392 0.66 10.77 13.74
C VAL A 392 2.07 10.57 13.19
N ARG A 393 2.71 11.60 12.61
CA ARG A 393 4.05 11.51 11.99
C ARG A 393 5.12 12.40 12.64
N ASN A 394 4.78 13.20 13.66
CA ASN A 394 5.70 14.11 14.34
C ASN A 394 6.74 13.40 15.22
#